data_AF-A0A4R4UU49-F1
#
_entry.id   AF-A0A4R4UU49-F1
#
_cell.length_a   1.000
_cell.length_b   1.000
_cell.length_c   1.000
_cell.angle_alpha   90.00
_cell.angle_beta   90.00
_cell.angle_gamma   90.00
#
_symmetry.space_group_name_H-M   'P 1'
#
loop_
_entity.id
_entity.type
_entity.pdbx_description
1 polymer ?
#
loop_
_entity_poly.entity_id
_entity_poly.type
_entity_poly.pdbx_seq_one_letter_code
_entity_poly.pdbx_strand_id
1 'polypeptide(L)'
;MLDPRSALQQRPSIEQISAQYEQMQQRLRDLLDRLVGPLRWTVSAPEAKVDCSEFAGADAESRVLQSWRAAQPVADLDWPSAVSIVRSITAEYGFGEPEIIVNRTGDHEITGNDSYGAVYTFGTSRATILAVTTGCHLPGVLKD
;
A
#
# COMPACT_ATOMS: atom_id res chain seq x y z
N MET A 1 -27.52 -0.33 12.74
CA MET A 1 -26.78 -0.37 11.46
C MET A 1 -26.35 1.06 11.20
N LEU A 2 -25.05 1.35 11.27
CA LEU A 2 -24.55 2.70 10.97
C LEU A 2 -24.82 2.98 9.48
N ASP A 3 -25.28 4.19 9.17
CA ASP A 3 -25.38 4.66 7.79
C ASP A 3 -24.00 4.56 7.13
N PRO A 4 -23.84 3.86 5.99
CA PRO A 4 -22.57 3.73 5.28
C PRO A 4 -21.86 5.08 5.07
N ARG A 5 -22.60 6.17 4.85
CA ARG A 5 -22.03 7.53 4.72
C ARG A 5 -21.47 8.06 6.04
N SER A 6 -22.14 7.80 7.17
CA SER A 6 -21.67 8.20 8.50
C SER A 6 -20.35 7.50 8.90
N ALA A 7 -20.14 6.26 8.46
CA ALA A 7 -18.89 5.54 8.68
C ALA A 7 -17.73 6.16 7.89
N LEU A 8 -17.98 6.63 6.66
CA LEU A 8 -16.97 7.28 5.83
C LEU A 8 -16.59 8.68 6.33
N GLN A 9 -17.53 9.42 6.92
CA GLN A 9 -17.27 10.76 7.47
C GLN A 9 -16.24 10.79 8.61
N GLN A 10 -16.02 9.66 9.27
CA GLN A 10 -15.02 9.53 10.34
C GLN A 10 -13.63 9.14 9.83
N ARG A 11 -13.50 8.80 8.54
CA ARG A 11 -12.21 8.44 7.93
C ARG A 11 -11.48 9.71 7.50
N PRO A 12 -10.14 9.66 7.35
CA PRO A 12 -9.41 10.70 6.62
C PRO A 12 -9.98 10.87 5.21
N SER A 13 -9.81 12.05 4.61
CA SER A 13 -10.16 12.20 3.20
C SER A 13 -9.29 11.33 2.30
N ILE A 14 -9.75 11.07 1.08
CA ILE A 14 -8.96 10.28 0.12
C ILE A 14 -7.60 10.94 -0.16
N GLU A 15 -7.51 12.27 -0.22
CA GLU A 15 -6.24 12.98 -0.40
C GLU A 15 -5.32 12.80 0.82
N GLN A 16 -5.88 12.90 2.02
CA GLN A 16 -5.11 12.76 3.26
C GLN A 16 -4.54 11.35 3.42
N ILE A 17 -5.35 10.31 3.18
CA ILE A 17 -4.89 8.93 3.33
C ILE A 17 -3.91 8.55 2.22
N SER A 18 -4.11 9.04 0.99
CA SER A 18 -3.18 8.82 -0.13
C SER A 18 -1.81 9.40 0.20
N ALA A 19 -1.74 10.65 0.66
CA ALA A 19 -0.48 11.29 1.06
C ALA A 19 0.24 10.54 2.19
N GLN A 20 -0.51 10.00 3.17
CA GLN A 20 0.07 9.19 4.24
C GLN A 20 0.70 7.90 3.70
N TYR A 21 0.01 7.19 2.82
CA TYR A 21 0.54 5.95 2.24
C TYR A 21 1.63 6.17 1.19
N GLU A 22 1.64 7.30 0.49
CA GLU A 22 2.79 7.71 -0.34
C GLU A 22 4.04 7.93 0.51
N GLN A 23 3.89 8.58 1.68
CA GLN A 23 4.98 8.71 2.65
C GLN A 23 5.45 7.33 3.14
N MET A 24 4.52 6.41 3.43
CA MET A 24 4.83 5.04 3.79
C MET A 24 5.64 4.34 2.68
N GLN A 25 5.19 4.43 1.42
CA GLN A 25 5.90 3.85 0.28
C GLN A 25 7.31 4.43 0.12
N GLN A 26 7.49 5.74 0.32
CA GLN A 26 8.81 6.37 0.29
C GLN A 26 9.72 5.79 1.38
N ARG A 27 9.23 5.72 2.64
CA ARG A 27 10.00 5.17 3.76
C ARG A 27 10.39 3.71 3.54
N LEU A 28 9.47 2.90 3.01
CA LEU A 28 9.73 1.50 2.67
C LEU A 28 10.86 1.39 1.64
N ARG A 29 10.77 2.14 0.53
CA ARG A 29 11.79 2.13 -0.51
C ARG A 29 13.17 2.55 0.02
N ASP A 30 13.22 3.60 0.86
CA ASP A 30 14.47 4.09 1.45
C ASP A 30 15.13 3.06 2.39
N LEU A 31 14.33 2.33 3.18
CA LEU A 31 14.85 1.30 4.09
C LEU A 31 15.24 0.02 3.36
N LEU A 32 14.47 -0.37 2.35
CA LEU A 32 14.80 -1.51 1.49
C LEU A 32 16.09 -1.25 0.71
N ASP A 33 16.29 -0.04 0.18
CA ASP A 33 17.55 0.36 -0.49
C ASP A 33 18.76 0.27 0.45
N ARG A 34 18.59 0.54 1.75
CA ARG A 34 19.67 0.39 2.74
C ARG A 34 19.96 -1.06 3.08
N LEU A 35 18.94 -1.93 3.04
CA LEU A 35 19.08 -3.35 3.35
C LEU A 35 19.85 -4.09 2.25
N VAL A 36 19.41 -3.94 0.99
CA VAL A 36 19.91 -4.77 -0.14
C VAL A 36 20.80 -4.01 -1.12
N GLY A 37 21.07 -2.73 -0.84
CA GLY A 37 21.71 -1.81 -1.77
C GLY A 37 20.70 -1.12 -2.70
N PRO A 38 21.13 -0.10 -3.47
CA PRO A 38 20.21 0.74 -4.24
C PRO A 38 19.43 -0.06 -5.30
N LEU A 39 18.13 -0.21 -5.10
CA LEU A 39 17.25 -0.97 -5.99
C LEU A 39 16.79 -0.17 -7.23
N ARG A 40 17.03 1.14 -7.25
CA ARG A 40 16.68 2.05 -8.36
C ARG A 40 15.20 1.96 -8.75
N TRP A 41 14.35 2.24 -7.78
CA TRP A 41 12.89 2.21 -7.96
C TRP A 41 12.43 3.11 -9.12
N THR A 42 11.51 2.56 -9.92
CA THR A 42 10.84 3.25 -11.03
C THR A 42 9.34 3.07 -10.91
N VAL A 43 8.58 3.97 -11.54
CA VAL A 43 7.12 3.85 -11.62
C VAL A 43 6.78 2.72 -12.60
N SER A 44 5.99 1.75 -12.16
CA SER A 44 5.48 0.66 -13.01
C SER A 44 4.04 0.82 -13.42
N ALA A 45 3.23 1.52 -12.62
CA ALA A 45 1.86 1.89 -12.96
C ALA A 45 1.52 3.26 -12.34
N PRO A 46 0.77 4.12 -13.06
CA PRO A 46 0.33 5.40 -12.54
C PRO A 46 -0.75 5.21 -11.46
N GLU A 47 -1.03 6.29 -10.73
CA GLU A 47 -2.20 6.36 -9.87
C GLU A 47 -3.49 6.20 -10.68
N ALA A 48 -4.49 5.53 -10.10
CA ALA A 48 -5.81 5.38 -10.68
C ALA A 48 -6.90 5.47 -9.61
N LYS A 49 -8.02 6.12 -9.96
CA LYS A 49 -9.25 6.12 -9.16
C LYS A 49 -10.01 4.82 -9.37
N VAL A 50 -10.58 4.28 -8.29
CA VAL A 50 -11.46 3.12 -8.30
C VAL A 50 -12.77 3.47 -7.59
N ASP A 51 -13.88 3.07 -8.19
CA ASP A 51 -15.22 3.34 -7.68
C ASP A 51 -15.56 2.46 -6.48
N CYS A 52 -16.22 3.04 -5.48
CA CYS A 52 -16.64 2.38 -4.25
C CYS A 52 -18.10 1.92 -4.33
N SER A 53 -18.35 0.85 -5.08
CA SER A 53 -19.71 0.35 -5.35
C SER A 53 -20.50 -0.06 -4.10
N GLU A 54 -19.81 -0.50 -3.04
CA GLU A 54 -20.38 -0.86 -1.75
C GLU A 54 -20.89 0.35 -0.95
N PHE A 55 -20.48 1.56 -1.35
CA PHE A 55 -20.93 2.85 -0.82
C PHE A 55 -21.73 3.64 -1.86
N ALA A 56 -22.50 2.96 -2.71
CA ALA A 56 -23.32 3.60 -3.74
C ALA A 56 -24.18 4.75 -3.17
N GLY A 57 -24.10 5.93 -3.80
CA GLY A 57 -24.79 7.15 -3.36
C GLY A 57 -24.01 8.02 -2.36
N ALA A 58 -22.83 7.57 -1.91
CA ALA A 58 -21.80 8.45 -1.37
C ALA A 58 -20.81 8.80 -2.48
N ASP A 59 -20.27 10.02 -2.49
CA ASP A 59 -19.21 10.45 -3.43
C ASP A 59 -17.85 9.83 -3.04
N ALA A 60 -17.84 8.59 -2.58
CA ALA A 60 -16.67 7.89 -2.07
C ALA A 60 -15.83 7.31 -3.21
N GLU A 61 -14.52 7.30 -3.01
CA GLU A 61 -13.57 6.71 -3.93
C GLU A 61 -12.45 5.98 -3.19
N SER A 62 -11.83 5.02 -3.86
CA SER A 62 -10.54 4.47 -3.49
C SER A 62 -9.53 4.81 -4.58
N ARG A 63 -8.23 4.70 -4.24
CA ARG A 63 -7.14 4.99 -5.17
C ARG A 63 -6.14 3.86 -5.16
N VAL A 64 -5.81 3.38 -6.35
CA VAL A 64 -4.55 2.67 -6.59
C VAL A 64 -3.48 3.74 -6.65
N LEU A 65 -2.57 3.74 -5.67
CA LEU A 65 -1.46 4.68 -5.66
C LEU A 65 -0.43 4.30 -6.71
N GLN A 66 0.49 5.22 -6.99
CA GLN A 66 1.62 4.93 -7.87
C GLN A 66 2.34 3.65 -7.42
N SER A 67 2.45 2.69 -8.34
CA SER A 67 3.13 1.43 -8.09
C SER A 67 4.61 1.55 -8.41
N TRP A 68 5.44 0.94 -7.57
CA TRP A 68 6.89 1.02 -7.66
C TRP A 68 7.49 -0.33 -8.03
N ARG A 69 8.46 -0.30 -8.93
CA ARG A 69 9.22 -1.47 -9.37
C ARG A 69 10.71 -1.21 -9.31
N ALA A 70 11.43 -2.13 -8.70
CA ALA A 70 12.86 -2.30 -8.87
C ALA A 70 13.14 -3.47 -9.81
N ALA A 71 14.09 -3.31 -10.73
CA ALA A 71 14.44 -4.37 -11.68
C ALA A 71 15.15 -5.54 -10.99
N GLN A 72 15.80 -5.29 -9.86
CA GLN A 72 16.51 -6.27 -9.06
C GLN A 72 15.57 -6.91 -8.04
N PRO A 73 15.65 -8.24 -7.86
CA PRO A 73 14.93 -8.91 -6.80
C PRO A 73 15.64 -8.77 -5.46
N VAL A 74 14.86 -8.79 -4.38
CA VAL A 74 15.38 -9.09 -3.03
C VAL A 74 15.81 -10.56 -3.01
N ALA A 75 17.04 -10.83 -2.56
CA ALA A 75 17.57 -12.19 -2.47
C ALA A 75 16.87 -12.98 -1.34
N ASP A 76 16.82 -14.31 -1.47
CA ASP A 76 16.17 -15.19 -0.48
C ASP A 76 16.72 -15.02 0.94
N LEU A 77 18.03 -14.75 1.06
CA LEU A 77 18.68 -14.52 2.35
C LEU A 77 18.23 -13.22 3.03
N ASP A 78 17.91 -12.20 2.23
CA ASP A 78 17.52 -10.87 2.70
C ASP A 78 16.00 -10.74 2.88
N TRP A 79 15.22 -11.65 2.29
CA TRP A 79 13.76 -11.61 2.32
C TRP A 79 13.16 -11.54 3.73
N PRO A 80 13.59 -12.34 4.73
CA PRO A 80 13.05 -12.22 6.08
C PRO A 80 13.27 -10.83 6.70
N SER A 81 14.41 -10.20 6.43
CA SER A 81 14.72 -8.84 6.88
C SER A 81 13.86 -7.81 6.15
N ALA A 82 13.64 -7.99 4.84
CA ALA A 82 12.76 -7.13 4.06
C ALA A 82 11.30 -7.18 4.58
N VAL A 83 10.78 -8.38 4.86
CA VAL A 83 9.45 -8.57 5.47
C VAL A 83 9.36 -7.90 6.84
N SER A 84 10.40 -8.01 7.67
CA SER A 84 10.45 -7.35 8.98
C SER A 84 10.35 -5.82 8.86
N ILE A 85 11.08 -5.23 7.91
CA ILE A 85 11.00 -3.79 7.60
C ILE A 85 9.60 -3.42 7.14
N VAL A 86 9.05 -4.16 6.16
CA VAL A 86 7.73 -3.87 5.60
C VAL A 86 6.67 -3.92 6.68
N ARG A 87 6.60 -5.03 7.44
CA ARG A 87 5.67 -5.20 8.56
C ARG A 87 5.77 -4.06 9.56
N SER A 88 6.99 -3.72 10.01
CA SER A 88 7.20 -2.70 11.04
C SER A 88 6.72 -1.33 10.56
N ILE A 89 7.09 -0.94 9.34
CA ILE A 89 6.69 0.35 8.78
C ILE A 89 5.19 0.38 8.51
N THR A 90 4.60 -0.65 7.89
CA THR A 90 3.16 -0.64 7.58
C THR A 90 2.30 -0.62 8.85
N ALA A 91 2.76 -1.23 9.95
CA ALA A 91 2.08 -1.17 11.23
C ALA A 91 1.98 0.26 11.79
N GLU A 92 2.99 1.12 11.56
CA GLU A 92 2.94 2.55 11.95
C GLU A 92 1.83 3.32 11.19
N TYR A 93 1.39 2.80 10.04
CA TYR A 93 0.32 3.37 9.21
C TYR A 93 -1.02 2.65 9.39
N GLY A 94 -1.15 1.81 10.42
CA GLY A 94 -2.42 1.16 10.79
C GLY A 94 -2.73 -0.14 10.04
N PHE A 95 -1.79 -0.67 9.24
CA PHE A 95 -1.93 -2.00 8.67
C PHE A 95 -1.70 -3.09 9.72
N GLY A 96 -2.43 -4.19 9.58
CA GLY A 96 -2.26 -5.38 10.41
C GLY A 96 -1.06 -6.23 10.03
N GLU A 97 -1.02 -7.44 10.60
CA GLU A 97 -0.03 -8.46 10.25
C GLU A 97 -0.15 -8.88 8.77
N PRO A 98 0.96 -8.96 8.03
CA PRO A 98 0.91 -9.43 6.64
C PRO A 98 0.54 -10.90 6.55
N GLU A 99 -0.24 -11.22 5.52
CA GLU A 99 -0.44 -12.57 5.02
C GLU A 99 0.67 -12.92 4.03
N ILE A 100 1.15 -14.17 4.11
CA ILE A 100 2.10 -14.72 3.15
C ILE A 100 1.31 -15.30 1.98
N ILE A 101 1.47 -14.72 0.80
CA ILE A 101 0.80 -15.16 -0.42
C ILE A 101 1.67 -16.16 -1.18
N VAL A 102 2.97 -15.86 -1.28
CA VAL A 102 3.97 -16.74 -1.91
C VAL A 102 5.22 -16.82 -1.03
N ASN A 103 5.76 -18.02 -0.85
CA ASN A 103 7.02 -18.24 -0.13
C ASN A 103 7.76 -19.45 -0.72
N ARG A 104 8.61 -19.21 -1.72
CA ARG A 104 9.49 -20.21 -2.33
C ARG A 104 10.75 -19.54 -2.85
N THR A 105 11.82 -20.31 -3.04
CA THR A 105 13.10 -19.82 -3.55
C THR A 105 12.93 -18.95 -4.80
N GLY A 106 13.39 -17.70 -4.74
CA GLY A 106 13.35 -16.73 -5.82
C GLY A 106 11.97 -16.16 -6.15
N ASP A 107 10.94 -16.39 -5.32
CA ASP A 107 9.58 -15.88 -5.53
C ASP A 107 8.84 -15.77 -4.19
N HIS A 108 8.64 -14.55 -3.73
CA HIS A 108 7.98 -14.26 -2.46
C HIS A 108 7.00 -13.11 -2.59
N GLU A 109 5.91 -13.18 -1.83
CA GLU A 109 4.91 -12.12 -1.78
C GLU A 109 4.21 -12.11 -0.43
N ILE A 110 4.03 -10.91 0.11
CA ILE A 110 3.15 -10.63 1.24
C ILE A 110 2.12 -9.57 0.86
N THR A 111 0.96 -9.67 1.48
CA THR A 111 -0.07 -8.62 1.44
C THR A 111 -0.52 -8.27 2.84
N GLY A 112 -0.94 -7.03 3.05
CA GLY A 112 -1.51 -6.63 4.33
C GLY A 112 -2.65 -5.66 4.14
N ASN A 113 -3.55 -5.65 5.12
CA ASN A 113 -4.75 -4.82 5.13
C ASN A 113 -4.80 -3.91 6.34
N ASP A 114 -5.43 -2.75 6.18
CA ASP A 114 -5.72 -1.84 7.29
C ASP A 114 -7.22 -1.89 7.68
N SER A 115 -7.60 -1.14 8.71
CA SER A 115 -8.98 -1.10 9.19
C SER A 115 -9.98 -0.40 8.25
N TYR A 116 -9.50 0.37 7.26
CA TYR A 116 -10.34 1.05 6.27
C TYR A 116 -10.56 0.21 5.01
N GLY A 117 -9.86 -0.91 4.87
CA GLY A 117 -9.90 -1.79 3.71
C GLY A 117 -8.81 -1.51 2.69
N ALA A 118 -7.81 -0.68 3.02
CA ALA A 118 -6.62 -0.53 2.21
C ALA A 118 -5.85 -1.85 2.12
N VAL A 119 -5.14 -2.05 1.01
CA VAL A 119 -4.32 -3.23 0.75
C VAL A 119 -2.95 -2.78 0.27
N TYR A 120 -1.88 -3.34 0.81
CA TYR A 120 -0.57 -3.28 0.18
C TYR A 120 -0.17 -4.66 -0.36
N THR A 121 0.66 -4.64 -1.39
CA THR A 121 1.38 -5.81 -1.91
C THR A 121 2.86 -5.48 -1.93
N PHE A 122 3.66 -6.35 -1.34
CA PHE A 122 5.12 -6.34 -1.47
C PHE A 122 5.59 -7.72 -1.90
N GLY A 123 6.24 -7.78 -3.06
CA GLY A 123 6.67 -9.05 -3.64
C GLY A 123 7.97 -8.93 -4.41
N THR A 124 8.67 -10.05 -4.54
CA THR A 124 9.92 -10.17 -5.27
C THR A 124 9.95 -11.48 -6.06
N SER A 125 10.33 -11.41 -7.33
CA SER A 125 10.66 -12.60 -8.12
C SER A 125 11.76 -12.32 -9.13
N ARG A 126 11.40 -11.93 -10.36
CA ARG A 126 12.34 -11.35 -11.34
C ARG A 126 12.59 -9.86 -11.12
N ALA A 127 11.75 -9.24 -10.29
CA ALA A 127 11.73 -7.83 -9.95
C ALA A 127 11.07 -7.68 -8.59
N THR A 128 11.34 -6.59 -7.89
CA THR A 128 10.65 -6.25 -6.64
C THR A 128 9.54 -5.24 -6.91
N ILE A 129 8.36 -5.47 -6.36
CA ILE A 129 7.16 -4.64 -6.53
C ILE A 129 6.67 -4.16 -5.16
N LEU A 130 6.26 -2.89 -5.11
CA LEU A 130 5.51 -2.30 -4.01
C LEU A 130 4.29 -1.57 -4.57
N ALA A 131 3.10 -2.00 -4.16
CA ALA A 131 1.83 -1.39 -4.56
C ALA A 131 0.93 -1.19 -3.34
N VAL A 132 0.11 -0.13 -3.37
CA VAL A 132 -0.88 0.17 -2.33
C VAL A 132 -2.17 0.63 -2.98
N THR A 133 -3.29 0.09 -2.53
CA THR A 133 -4.63 0.57 -2.85
C THR A 133 -5.29 1.03 -1.55
N THR A 134 -5.88 2.22 -1.54
CA THR A 134 -6.59 2.72 -0.35
C THR A 134 -7.90 1.96 -0.14
N GLY A 135 -8.48 2.07 1.05
CA GLY A 135 -9.91 1.80 1.24
C GLY A 135 -10.76 2.86 0.55
N CYS A 136 -12.08 2.80 0.77
CA CYS A 136 -13.00 3.84 0.34
C CYS A 136 -13.00 5.03 1.31
N HIS A 137 -12.84 6.23 0.77
CA HIS A 137 -12.83 7.49 1.51
C HIS A 137 -13.67 8.55 0.77
N LEU A 138 -14.20 9.52 1.52
CA LEU A 138 -14.79 10.70 0.90
C LEU A 138 -13.66 11.65 0.45
N PRO A 139 -13.84 12.38 -0.67
CA PRO A 139 -13.06 13.55 -0.99
C PRO A 139 -13.08 14.54 0.17
N GLY A 140 -11.96 15.23 0.39
CA GLY A 140 -11.96 16.40 1.26
C GLY A 140 -13.00 17.40 0.75
N VAL A 141 -13.65 18.15 1.65
CA VAL A 141 -14.52 19.25 1.23
C VAL A 141 -13.67 20.16 0.35
N LEU A 142 -13.94 20.18 -0.96
CA LEU A 142 -13.38 21.17 -1.86
C LEU A 142 -13.81 22.51 -1.26
N LYS A 143 -12.83 23.26 -0.72
CA LYS A 143 -13.05 24.67 -0.48
C LYS A 143 -13.07 25.31 -1.86
N ASP A 144 -14.25 25.52 -2.39
CA ASP A 144 -14.51 26.55 -3.40
C ASP A 144 -14.15 27.94 -2.85
#